data_AF-A0A410QB26-F1
#
_entry.id   AF-A0A410QB26-F1
#
_cell.length_a   1.000
_cell.length_b   1.000
_cell.length_c   1.000
_cell.angle_alpha   90.00
_cell.angle_beta   90.00
_cell.angle_gamma   90.00
#
_symmetry.space_group_name_H-M   'P 1'
#
loop_
_entity.id
_entity.type
_entity.pdbx_description
1 polymer ?
#
loop_
_entity_poly.entity_id
_entity_poly.type
_entity_poly.pdbx_seq_one_letter_code
_entity_poly.pdbx_strand_id
1 'polypeptide(L)' 'MKANKNNSPIEGVKCVVNTCSYHMTGDYCTAEKIEIQHRNASSSQETDCATFYPNTKG' A
#
# COMPACT_ATOMS: atom_id res chain seq x y z
N MET A 1 3.02 0.98 10.09
CA MET A 1 3.93 -0.17 10.35
C MET A 1 4.71 -0.44 9.07
N LYS A 2 5.98 -0.88 9.13
CA LYS A 2 6.70 -1.32 7.93
C LYS A 2 6.32 -2.77 7.61
N ALA A 3 5.62 -3.00 6.52
CA ALA A 3 5.34 -4.35 6.01
C ALA A 3 6.58 -4.94 5.33
N ASN A 4 6.64 -6.27 5.21
CA ASN A 4 7.64 -6.90 4.35
C ASN A 4 7.26 -6.69 2.88
N LYS A 5 8.27 -6.82 2.01
CA LYS A 5 8.11 -6.76 0.56
C LYS A 5 8.30 -8.17 -0.02
N ASN A 6 7.38 -8.59 -0.87
CA ASN A 6 7.42 -9.85 -1.62
C ASN A 6 7.91 -9.63 -3.05
N ASN A 7 8.35 -10.72 -3.69
CA ASN A 7 8.73 -10.72 -5.11
C ASN A 7 7.52 -10.83 -6.06
N SER A 8 6.33 -11.08 -5.54
CA SER A 8 5.09 -11.22 -6.31
C SER A 8 4.04 -10.23 -5.80
N PRO A 9 3.16 -9.73 -6.67
CA PRO A 9 2.14 -8.78 -6.28
C PRO A 9 1.01 -9.45 -5.49
N ILE A 10 0.33 -8.66 -4.65
CA ILE A 10 -0.94 -9.09 -4.04
C ILE A 10 -2.02 -9.06 -5.13
N GLU A 11 -2.64 -10.20 -5.39
CA GLU A 11 -3.77 -10.29 -6.31
C GLU A 11 -4.95 -9.44 -5.80
N GLY A 12 -5.56 -8.66 -6.71
CA GLY A 12 -6.71 -7.81 -6.38
C GLY A 12 -6.38 -6.46 -5.71
N VAL A 13 -5.10 -6.14 -5.46
CA VAL A 13 -4.68 -4.86 -4.87
C VAL A 13 -3.97 -3.98 -5.89
N LYS A 14 -4.55 -2.82 -6.19
CA LYS A 14 -3.94 -1.78 -7.03
C LYS A 14 -3.20 -0.75 -6.17
N CYS A 15 -1.90 -0.59 -6.40
CA CYS A 15 -1.11 0.48 -5.79
C CYS A 15 -0.73 1.50 -6.87
N VAL A 16 -1.44 2.63 -6.93
CA VAL A 16 -1.15 3.72 -7.88
C VAL A 16 -0.15 4.76 -7.34
N VAL A 17 0.17 4.67 -6.04
CA VAL A 17 1.04 5.62 -5.36
C VAL A 17 2.49 5.29 -5.70
N ASN A 18 3.01 5.89 -6.77
CA ASN A 18 4.37 5.63 -7.28
C ASN A 18 5.50 6.00 -6.30
N THR A 19 5.20 6.81 -5.27
CA THR A 19 6.12 7.12 -4.17
C THR A 19 6.10 6.07 -3.06
N CYS A 20 5.24 5.05 -3.14
CA CYS A 20 5.20 3.94 -2.19
C CYS A 20 6.33 2.94 -2.50
N SER A 21 7.05 2.50 -1.46
CA SER A 21 8.14 1.52 -1.58
C SER A 21 7.69 0.13 -2.05
N TYR A 22 6.39 -0.15 -1.94
CA TYR A 22 5.77 -1.40 -2.41
C TYR A 22 5.12 -1.27 -3.79
N HIS A 23 5.16 -0.09 -4.41
CA HIS A 23 4.73 0.09 -5.79
C HIS A 23 5.60 -0.75 -6.73
N MET A 24 4.96 -1.41 -7.68
CA MET A 24 5.59 -2.12 -8.78
C MET A 24 4.93 -1.70 -10.10
N THR A 25 5.71 -1.68 -11.17
CA THR A 25 5.24 -1.36 -12.53
C THR A 25 3.97 -2.11 -12.88
N GLY A 26 2.97 -1.40 -13.43
CA GLY A 26 1.63 -1.94 -13.68
C GLY A 26 0.63 -1.67 -12.55
N ASP A 27 0.94 -0.73 -11.64
CA ASP A 27 0.15 -0.37 -10.47
C ASP A 27 -0.11 -1.54 -9.50
N TYR A 28 0.88 -2.43 -9.38
CA TYR A 28 0.81 -3.56 -8.48
C TYR A 28 1.39 -3.23 -7.10
N CYS A 29 0.83 -3.86 -6.07
CA CYS A 29 1.36 -3.79 -4.71
C CYS A 29 2.20 -5.02 -4.40
N THR A 30 3.44 -4.84 -3.97
CA THR A 30 4.37 -5.93 -3.56
C THR A 30 4.53 -6.04 -2.05
N ALA A 31 3.68 -5.37 -1.26
CA ALA A 31 3.66 -5.60 0.18
C ALA A 31 3.27 -7.07 0.45
N GLU A 32 3.73 -7.66 1.55
CA GLU A 32 3.30 -9.01 1.95
C GLU A 32 1.81 -9.05 2.32
N LYS A 33 1.33 -7.96 2.91
CA LYS A 33 -0.08 -7.75 3.31
C LYS A 33 -0.38 -6.26 3.30
N ILE A 34 -1.67 -5.92 3.19
CA ILE A 34 -2.15 -4.56 3.42
C ILE A 34 -2.89 -4.44 4.75
N GLU A 35 -2.77 -3.27 5.35
CA GLU A 35 -3.55 -2.82 6.51
C GLU A 35 -4.20 -1.50 6.14
N ILE A 36 -5.53 -1.47 6.26
CA ILE A 36 -6.33 -0.26 6.13
C ILE A 36 -6.72 0.18 7.54
N GLN A 37 -6.50 1.46 7.84
CA GLN A 37 -6.83 2.04 9.14
C GLN A 37 -8.14 2.84 9.11
N HIS A 38 -8.54 3.30 10.30
CA HIS A 38 -9.81 3.95 10.63
C HIS A 38 -10.99 2.96 10.68
N ARG A 39 -10.97 2.08 11.71
CA ARG A 39 -11.96 1.01 12.00
C ARG A 39 -13.42 1.44 11.90
N ASN A 40 -13.74 2.69 12.23
CA ASN A 40 -15.09 3.24 12.23
C ASN A 40 -15.29 4.32 11.16
N ALA A 41 -14.52 4.24 10.06
CA ALA A 41 -14.62 5.17 8.94
C ALA A 41 -16.05 5.15 8.36
N SER A 42 -16.64 6.33 8.22
CA SER A 42 -17.98 6.51 7.63
C SER A 42 -17.92 6.96 6.17
N SER A 43 -16.73 7.27 5.67
CA SER A 43 -16.46 7.67 4.30
C SER A 43 -15.14 7.09 3.80
N SER A 44 -14.97 6.99 2.48
CA SER A 44 -13.71 6.50 1.90
C SER A 44 -12.52 7.42 2.19
N GLN A 45 -12.76 8.72 2.35
CA GLN A 45 -11.72 9.72 2.65
C GLN A 45 -11.13 9.54 4.04
N GLU A 46 -11.86 8.89 4.95
CA GLU A 46 -11.36 8.52 6.28
C GLU A 46 -10.52 7.24 6.25
N THR A 47 -10.52 6.46 5.18
CA THR A 47 -9.72 5.22 5.12
C THR A 47 -8.31 5.53 4.63
N ASP A 48 -7.32 5.00 5.36
CA ASP A 48 -5.90 5.18 4.99
C ASP A 48 -5.22 3.83 4.81
N CYS A 49 -4.36 3.74 3.80
CA CYS A 49 -3.46 2.61 3.65
C CYS A 49 -2.28 2.75 4.62
N ALA A 50 -2.40 2.18 5.81
CA ALA A 50 -1.35 2.20 6.84
C ALA A 50 -0.10 1.39 6.46
N THR A 51 -0.19 0.64 5.36
CA THR A 51 0.94 -0.03 4.69
C THR A 51 1.75 0.91 3.82
N PHE A 52 1.27 2.12 3.52
CA PHE A 52 2.07 3.11 2.80
C PHE A 52 3.41 3.34 3.49
N TYR A 53 4.49 3.20 2.72
CA TYR A 53 5.84 3.50 3.18
C TYR A 53 6.57 4.26 2.08
N PRO A 54 6.99 5.52 2.32
CA PRO A 54 7.58 6.34 1.28
C PRO A 54 8.91 5.74 0.80
N ASN A 55 9.14 5.77 -0.51
CA ASN A 55 10.44 5.49 -1.07
C ASN A 55 11.39 6.63 -0.68
N THR A 56 12.52 6.33 -0.05
CA THR A 56 13.45 7.35 0.47
C THR A 56 14.28 8.05 -0.63
N LYS A 57 13.87 7.93 -1.89
CA LYS A 57 14.43 8.70 -3.01
C LYS A 57 13.48 9.88 -3.30
N GLY A 58 13.56 10.89 -2.43
CA GLY A 58 13.08 12.24 -2.71
C GLY A 58 14.18 13.04 -3.38
#